data_AF-A0A1M3EIT4-F1
#
_entry.id   AF-A0A1M3EIT4-F1
#
_cell.length_a   1.000
_cell.length_b   1.000
_cell.length_c   1.000
_cell.angle_alpha   90.00
_cell.angle_beta   90.00
_cell.angle_gamma   90.00
#
_symmetry.space_group_name_H-M   'P 1'
#
loop_
_entity.id
_entity.type
_entity.pdbx_description
1 polymer ?
#
loop_
_entity_poly.entity_id
_entity_poly.type
_entity_poly.pdbx_seq_one_letter_code
_entity_poly.pdbx_strand_id
1 'polypeptide(L)'
;MTGIPQTRSVTTPSAPPVFTPASRVRWLRPVGTTLAIAGAVVLGVIALFLMLAAMSDPATPWVGFVPGPDGRPTVLVQRSGAESVTRVQVLASDTDRTVLWQIDRVPGSPWDGTVQLGTVPKGFVLRAATQGASIPGGAQVAVTNGCYASYITVPSGSLTPGVVTTNSQQVSLDEFYSSGGAFTPCGAEEFRTPGRIALGGLVLLLAGLGALIASARHRVR
;
A
#
# COMPACT_ATOMS: atom_id res chain seq x y z
N MET A 1 -68.09 12.62 -90.93
CA MET A 1 -67.93 12.76 -89.48
C MET A 1 -67.69 11.37 -88.90
N THR A 2 -66.47 11.08 -88.47
CA THR A 2 -66.12 9.93 -87.61
C THR A 2 -64.77 10.27 -86.98
N GLY A 3 -64.78 10.44 -85.66
CA GLY A 3 -63.67 10.95 -84.86
C GLY A 3 -62.67 9.88 -84.44
N ILE A 4 -61.40 10.29 -84.33
CA ILE A 4 -60.28 9.49 -83.84
C ILE A 4 -60.21 9.61 -82.31
N PRO A 5 -60.09 8.51 -81.55
CA PRO A 5 -60.01 8.55 -80.09
C PRO A 5 -58.61 8.97 -79.62
N GLN A 6 -58.55 9.90 -78.65
CA GLN A 6 -57.32 10.32 -77.98
C GLN A 6 -56.91 9.32 -76.89
N THR A 7 -55.68 8.81 -76.98
CA THR A 7 -55.00 8.06 -75.91
C THR A 7 -54.44 9.04 -74.87
N ARG A 8 -54.98 8.98 -73.64
CA ARG A 8 -54.41 9.65 -72.47
C ARG A 8 -53.21 8.87 -71.94
N SER A 9 -52.04 9.49 -71.88
CA SER A 9 -50.87 8.99 -71.17
C SER A 9 -51.07 9.18 -69.66
N VAL A 10 -51.12 8.05 -68.93
CA VAL A 10 -51.19 7.99 -67.47
C VAL A 10 -49.82 8.36 -66.89
N THR A 11 -49.78 9.41 -66.07
CA THR A 11 -48.59 9.82 -65.33
C THR A 11 -48.47 8.96 -64.06
N THR A 12 -47.42 8.15 -63.98
CA THR A 12 -47.10 7.32 -62.81
C THR A 12 -46.69 8.20 -61.62
N PRO A 13 -47.18 7.95 -60.39
CA PRO A 13 -46.76 8.73 -59.22
C PRO A 13 -45.34 8.35 -58.79
N SER A 14 -44.52 9.37 -58.54
CA SER A 14 -43.15 9.29 -58.00
C SER A 14 -43.14 8.64 -56.61
N ALA A 15 -42.28 7.64 -56.40
CA ALA A 15 -42.03 7.02 -55.10
C ALA A 15 -41.52 8.05 -54.06
N PRO A 16 -41.89 7.91 -52.77
CA PRO A 16 -41.40 8.79 -51.72
C PRO A 16 -39.90 8.56 -51.46
N PRO A 17 -39.14 9.59 -51.05
CA PRO A 17 -37.71 9.44 -50.76
C PRO A 17 -37.50 8.51 -49.56
N VAL A 18 -36.69 7.48 -49.77
CA VAL A 18 -36.19 6.59 -48.71
C VAL A 18 -35.20 7.38 -47.86
N PHE A 19 -35.61 7.80 -46.66
CA PHE A 19 -34.70 8.30 -45.64
C PHE A 19 -33.75 7.16 -45.23
N THR A 20 -32.52 7.19 -45.73
CA THR A 20 -31.46 6.27 -45.33
C THR A 20 -30.91 6.71 -43.96
N PRO A 21 -31.03 5.91 -42.88
CA PRO A 21 -30.55 6.26 -41.54
C PRO A 21 -29.02 6.06 -41.39
N ALA A 22 -28.25 6.22 -42.46
CA ALA A 22 -26.84 5.82 -42.51
C ALA A 22 -25.88 6.84 -41.88
N SER A 23 -26.30 8.10 -41.71
CA SER A 23 -25.40 9.19 -41.29
C SER A 23 -25.25 9.33 -39.76
N ARG A 24 -26.24 8.94 -38.96
CA ARG A 24 -26.17 9.05 -37.49
C ARG A 24 -25.31 7.96 -36.84
N VAL A 25 -25.13 6.81 -37.50
CA VAL A 25 -24.36 5.66 -36.96
C VAL A 25 -22.84 5.85 -37.08
N ARG A 26 -22.36 6.62 -38.07
CA ARG A 26 -20.91 6.86 -38.26
C ARG A 26 -20.30 7.79 -37.21
N TRP A 27 -21.07 8.72 -36.65
CA TRP A 27 -20.60 9.67 -35.62
C TRP A 27 -20.54 9.06 -34.20
N LEU A 28 -21.29 7.99 -33.92
CA LEU A 28 -21.28 7.30 -32.63
C LEU A 28 -20.06 6.40 -32.43
N ARG A 29 -19.44 5.91 -33.52
CA ARG A 29 -18.24 5.06 -33.48
C ARG A 29 -17.04 5.71 -32.77
N PRO A 30 -16.60 6.94 -33.10
CA PRO A 30 -15.47 7.56 -32.40
C PRO A 30 -15.77 7.82 -30.93
N VAL A 31 -17.00 8.23 -30.57
CA VAL A 31 -17.39 8.45 -29.17
C VAL A 31 -17.36 7.15 -28.38
N GLY A 32 -17.92 6.07 -28.93
CA GLY A 32 -17.89 4.74 -28.30
C GLY A 32 -16.48 4.18 -28.13
N THR A 33 -15.60 4.43 -29.11
CA THR A 33 -14.19 3.98 -29.05
C THR A 33 -13.41 4.80 -28.01
N THR A 34 -13.66 6.10 -27.92
CA THR A 34 -13.03 6.97 -26.92
C THR A 34 -13.46 6.58 -25.50
N LEU A 35 -14.75 6.28 -25.30
CA LEU A 35 -15.27 5.81 -24.00
C LEU A 35 -14.68 4.44 -23.63
N ALA A 36 -14.55 3.53 -24.59
CA ALA A 36 -13.94 2.21 -24.36
C ALA A 36 -12.46 2.32 -23.99
N ILE A 37 -11.70 3.19 -24.66
CA ILE A 37 -10.29 3.46 -24.33
C ILE A 37 -10.18 4.09 -22.94
N ALA A 38 -11.00 5.10 -22.63
CA ALA A 38 -11.00 5.72 -21.30
C ALA A 38 -11.35 4.70 -20.21
N GLY A 39 -12.36 3.86 -20.43
CA GLY A 39 -12.72 2.78 -19.52
C GLY A 39 -11.59 1.76 -19.33
N ALA A 40 -10.92 1.35 -20.40
CA ALA A 40 -9.79 0.43 -20.33
C ALA A 40 -8.58 1.03 -19.60
N VAL A 41 -8.31 2.33 -19.77
CA VAL A 41 -7.24 3.05 -19.03
C VAL A 41 -7.59 3.11 -17.55
N VAL A 42 -8.82 3.47 -17.19
CA VAL A 42 -9.26 3.50 -15.79
C VAL A 42 -9.15 2.12 -15.15
N LEU A 43 -9.62 1.07 -15.84
CA LEU A 43 -9.50 -0.32 -15.35
C LEU A 43 -8.04 -0.75 -15.23
N GLY A 44 -7.18 -0.39 -16.18
CA GLY A 44 -5.74 -0.68 -16.14
C GLY A 44 -5.04 0.01 -14.96
N VAL A 45 -5.40 1.25 -14.66
CA VAL A 45 -4.87 1.98 -13.49
C VAL A 45 -5.35 1.36 -12.19
N ILE A 46 -6.63 1.00 -12.09
CA ILE A 46 -7.19 0.30 -10.91
C ILE A 46 -6.49 -1.05 -10.73
N ALA A 47 -6.32 -1.83 -11.79
CA ALA A 47 -5.64 -3.12 -11.73
C ALA A 47 -4.17 -2.98 -11.33
N LEU A 48 -3.45 -1.99 -11.88
CA LEU A 48 -2.06 -1.70 -11.50
C LEU A 48 -1.96 -1.27 -10.03
N PHE A 49 -2.88 -0.43 -9.57
CA PHE A 49 -2.94 0.00 -8.18
C PHE A 49 -3.21 -1.18 -7.23
N LEU A 50 -4.17 -2.04 -7.56
CA LEU A 50 -4.46 -3.25 -6.79
C LEU A 50 -3.28 -4.23 -6.79
N MET A 51 -2.57 -4.38 -7.91
CA MET A 51 -1.34 -5.19 -7.95
C MET A 51 -0.23 -4.61 -7.07
N LEU A 52 0.03 -3.30 -7.15
CA LEU A 52 1.05 -2.64 -6.33
C LEU A 52 0.72 -2.73 -4.82
N ALA A 53 -0.54 -2.54 -4.46
CA ALA A 53 -1.01 -2.69 -3.09
C ALA A 53 -0.92 -4.15 -2.61
N ALA A 54 -1.23 -5.12 -3.46
CA ALA A 54 -1.18 -6.55 -3.10
C ALA A 54 0.25 -7.12 -3.03
N MET A 55 1.23 -6.52 -3.71
CA MET A 55 2.63 -6.99 -3.72
C MET A 55 3.54 -6.27 -2.72
N SER A 56 3.07 -5.21 -2.06
CA SER A 56 3.88 -4.47 -1.10
C SER A 56 3.69 -5.07 0.29
N ASP A 57 4.60 -5.93 0.73
CA ASP A 57 4.67 -6.31 2.15
C ASP A 57 4.83 -5.03 2.99
N PRO A 58 4.05 -4.86 4.07
CA PRO A 58 4.14 -3.65 4.87
C PRO A 58 5.52 -3.54 5.49
N ALA A 59 6.21 -2.44 5.18
CA ALA A 59 7.48 -2.11 5.81
C ALA A 59 7.28 -2.05 7.34
N THR A 60 8.12 -2.80 8.06
CA THR A 60 8.20 -2.79 9.51
C THR A 60 9.66 -2.51 9.90
N PRO A 61 9.89 -1.80 11.01
CA PRO A 61 11.24 -1.51 11.43
C PRO A 61 11.96 -2.77 11.91
N TRP A 62 13.27 -2.70 11.81
CA TRP A 62 14.11 -3.68 12.47
C TRP A 62 14.02 -3.52 13.98
N VAL A 63 13.90 -4.67 14.64
CA VAL A 63 13.89 -4.80 16.09
C VAL A 63 15.00 -5.78 16.45
N GLY A 64 15.67 -5.52 17.55
CA GLY A 64 16.80 -6.29 18.05
C GLY A 64 16.87 -6.27 19.57
N PHE A 65 17.80 -7.04 20.11
CA PHE A 65 18.14 -7.03 21.54
C PHE A 65 19.59 -6.61 21.76
N VAL A 66 19.79 -5.81 22.81
CA VAL A 66 21.11 -5.46 23.37
C VAL A 66 21.11 -5.75 24.87
N PRO A 67 22.29 -6.03 25.49
CA PRO A 67 22.35 -6.23 26.93
C PRO A 67 21.95 -4.95 27.66
N GLY A 68 20.98 -5.05 28.57
CA GLY A 68 20.62 -3.97 29.48
C GLY A 68 21.58 -3.85 30.67
N PRO A 69 21.50 -2.75 31.44
CA PRO A 69 22.41 -2.48 32.56
C PRO A 69 22.36 -3.56 33.66
N ASP A 70 21.18 -4.14 33.88
CA ASP A 70 20.97 -5.18 34.90
C ASP A 70 21.07 -6.62 34.33
N GLY A 71 21.67 -6.78 33.14
CA GLY A 71 21.76 -8.06 32.44
C GLY A 71 20.45 -8.52 31.77
N ARG A 72 19.33 -7.80 31.96
CA ARG A 72 18.07 -8.05 31.26
C ARG A 72 18.14 -7.59 29.80
N PRO A 73 17.47 -8.29 28.85
CA PRO A 73 17.40 -7.84 27.47
C PRO A 73 16.74 -6.46 27.35
N THR A 74 17.35 -5.60 26.55
CA THR A 74 16.77 -4.33 26.12
C THR A 74 16.36 -4.46 24.66
N VAL A 75 15.09 -4.21 24.37
CA VAL A 75 14.59 -4.11 23.01
C VAL A 75 15.12 -2.84 22.41
N LEU A 76 15.74 -2.96 21.25
CA LEU A 76 16.18 -1.87 20.41
C LEU A 76 15.32 -1.85 19.15
N VAL A 77 14.63 -0.76 18.93
CA VAL A 77 13.89 -0.45 17.71
C VAL A 77 14.71 0.57 16.94
N GLN A 78 14.82 0.38 15.63
CA GLN A 78 15.52 1.33 14.79
C GLN A 78 14.90 2.73 14.89
N ARG A 79 15.74 3.77 14.93
CA ARG A 79 15.32 5.17 15.19
C ARG A 79 14.19 5.66 14.29
N SER A 80 14.29 5.40 12.99
CA SER A 80 13.27 5.80 12.00
C SER A 80 11.90 5.15 12.25
N GLY A 81 11.87 3.94 12.81
CA GLY A 81 10.64 3.25 13.19
C GLY A 81 10.09 3.61 14.56
N ALA A 82 10.97 4.04 15.48
CA ALA A 82 10.61 4.31 16.88
C ALA A 82 9.52 5.38 17.00
N GLU A 83 9.53 6.41 16.15
CA GLU A 83 8.52 7.48 16.18
C GLU A 83 7.08 6.98 15.96
N SER A 84 6.91 5.94 15.14
CA SER A 84 5.59 5.40 14.80
C SER A 84 5.12 4.31 15.75
N VAL A 85 5.93 3.89 16.73
CA VAL A 85 5.54 2.84 17.68
C VAL A 85 4.49 3.36 18.64
N THR A 86 3.42 2.58 18.80
CA THR A 86 2.31 2.85 19.72
C THR A 86 2.23 1.83 20.85
N ARG A 87 2.78 0.62 20.67
CA ARG A 87 2.79 -0.42 21.71
C ARG A 87 3.99 -1.35 21.59
N VAL A 88 4.47 -1.80 22.76
CA VAL A 88 5.39 -2.93 22.90
C VAL A 88 4.72 -3.95 23.80
N GLN A 89 4.62 -5.19 23.34
CA GLN A 89 4.03 -6.29 24.09
C GLN A 89 4.93 -7.52 24.05
N VAL A 90 4.87 -8.32 25.11
CA VAL A 90 5.54 -9.60 25.26
C VAL A 90 4.46 -10.67 25.36
N LEU A 91 4.52 -11.63 24.46
CA LEU A 91 3.67 -12.80 24.39
C LEU A 91 4.44 -14.01 24.93
N ALA A 92 3.72 -14.98 25.50
CA ALA A 92 4.32 -16.20 26.01
C ALA A 92 5.11 -16.96 24.94
N SER A 93 4.58 -17.02 23.71
CA SER A 93 5.30 -17.46 22.52
C SER A 93 4.61 -16.96 21.24
N ASP A 94 5.05 -17.45 20.08
CA ASP A 94 4.38 -17.24 18.79
C ASP A 94 3.04 -18.00 18.67
N THR A 95 2.97 -19.15 19.34
CA THR A 95 1.84 -20.09 19.37
C THR A 95 0.89 -19.81 20.52
N ASP A 96 1.40 -19.34 21.66
CA ASP A 96 0.64 -18.88 22.82
C ASP A 96 0.67 -17.36 22.92
N ARG A 97 -0.45 -16.74 22.51
CA ARG A 97 -0.61 -15.28 22.50
C ARG A 97 -0.99 -14.69 23.85
N THR A 98 -0.82 -15.42 24.94
CA THR A 98 -0.99 -14.88 26.29
C THR A 98 -0.03 -13.70 26.51
N VAL A 99 -0.59 -12.52 26.83
CA VAL A 99 0.19 -11.30 27.06
C VAL A 99 0.82 -11.37 28.45
N LEU A 100 2.14 -11.50 28.49
CA LEU A 100 2.91 -11.51 29.74
C LEU A 100 3.20 -10.09 30.24
N TRP A 101 3.40 -9.16 29.32
CA TRP A 101 3.73 -7.78 29.62
C TRP A 101 3.39 -6.87 28.44
N GLN A 102 2.84 -5.69 28.71
CA GLN A 102 2.46 -4.74 27.66
C GLN A 102 2.57 -3.30 28.16
N ILE A 103 3.19 -2.47 27.34
CA ILE A 103 3.18 -1.01 27.47
C ILE A 103 2.63 -0.37 26.20
N ASP A 104 1.82 0.67 26.40
CA ASP A 104 1.35 1.53 25.32
C ASP A 104 2.06 2.87 25.41
N ARG A 105 2.47 3.42 24.26
CA ARG A 105 3.06 4.75 24.20
C ARG A 105 1.97 5.80 24.42
N VAL A 106 2.29 6.80 25.23
CA VAL A 106 1.47 8.00 25.37
C VAL A 106 1.58 8.78 24.05
N PRO A 107 0.45 9.12 23.39
CA PRO A 107 0.46 9.86 22.14
C PRO A 107 1.32 11.13 22.22
N GLY A 108 2.19 11.33 21.23
CA GLY A 108 3.08 12.50 21.13
C GLY A 108 4.28 12.51 22.09
N SER A 109 4.43 11.51 22.98
CA SER A 109 5.59 11.45 23.85
C SER A 109 6.86 11.04 23.09
N PRO A 110 7.99 11.72 23.29
CA PRO A 110 9.25 11.34 22.65
C PRO A 110 9.73 9.99 23.16
N TRP A 111 10.28 9.17 22.25
CA TRP A 111 10.89 7.89 22.56
C TRP A 111 12.04 7.63 21.59
N ASP A 112 13.15 7.12 22.10
CA ASP A 112 14.39 6.90 21.37
C ASP A 112 14.48 5.52 20.70
N GLY A 113 13.47 4.67 20.89
CA GLY A 113 13.44 3.31 20.36
C GLY A 113 14.02 2.26 21.30
N THR A 114 14.33 2.59 22.55
CA THR A 114 14.88 1.64 23.52
C THR A 114 13.91 1.32 24.64
N VAL A 115 13.76 0.04 25.00
CA VAL A 115 13.01 -0.35 26.19
C VAL A 115 13.57 -1.61 26.83
N GLN A 116 13.93 -1.52 28.11
CA GLN A 116 14.34 -2.68 28.90
C GLN A 116 13.11 -3.52 29.23
N LEU A 117 13.17 -4.82 28.95
CA LEU A 117 12.04 -5.72 29.17
C LEU A 117 11.61 -5.75 30.65
N GLY A 118 10.30 -5.61 30.87
CA GLY A 118 9.70 -5.56 32.21
C GLY A 118 9.77 -4.20 32.89
N THR A 119 10.21 -3.14 32.19
CA THR A 119 10.26 -1.76 32.72
C THR A 119 9.39 -0.81 31.91
N VAL A 120 8.84 0.22 32.54
CA VAL A 120 7.99 1.21 31.85
C VAL A 120 8.81 2.49 31.62
N PRO A 121 9.29 2.74 30.39
CA PRO A 121 10.05 3.95 30.10
C PRO A 121 9.16 5.20 30.15
N LYS A 122 9.79 6.38 30.25
CA LYS A 122 9.06 7.66 30.20
C LYS A 122 8.30 7.79 28.88
N GLY A 123 7.06 8.26 28.95
CA GLY A 123 6.19 8.39 27.77
C GLY A 123 5.44 7.10 27.41
N PHE A 124 5.45 6.09 28.28
CA PHE A 124 4.64 4.88 28.15
C PHE A 124 3.79 4.64 29.40
N VAL A 125 2.73 3.85 29.23
CA VAL A 125 1.84 3.41 30.31
C VAL A 125 1.77 1.89 30.31
N LEU A 126 1.93 1.28 31.47
CA LEU A 126 1.73 -0.15 31.66
C LEU A 126 0.25 -0.52 31.45
N ARG A 127 0.00 -1.51 30.60
CA ARG A 127 -1.35 -2.05 30.35
C ARG A 127 -1.55 -3.42 30.95
N ALA A 128 -0.55 -4.28 30.86
CA ALA A 128 -0.59 -5.62 31.40
C ALA A 128 0.80 -6.00 31.92
N ALA A 129 0.84 -6.73 33.02
CA ALA A 129 2.03 -7.40 33.51
C ALA A 129 1.60 -8.61 34.32
N THR A 130 2.19 -9.77 34.04
CA THR A 130 2.12 -10.91 34.94
C THR A 130 2.95 -10.57 36.17
N GLN A 131 2.30 -10.40 37.32
CA GLN A 131 2.96 -9.98 38.56
C GLN A 131 4.13 -10.94 38.91
N GLY A 132 5.32 -10.37 39.11
CA GLY A 132 6.49 -11.09 39.65
C GLY A 132 7.23 -12.03 38.69
N ALA A 133 6.79 -12.19 37.44
CA ALA A 133 7.43 -13.12 36.51
C ALA A 133 8.59 -12.46 35.72
N SER A 134 9.76 -13.10 35.70
CA SER A 134 10.80 -12.76 34.72
C SER A 134 10.33 -13.17 33.33
N ILE A 135 10.54 -12.34 32.32
CA ILE A 135 10.21 -12.68 30.94
C ILE A 135 11.13 -13.83 30.48
N PRO A 136 10.58 -15.01 30.12
CA PRO A 136 11.39 -16.16 29.78
C PRO A 136 12.04 -16.00 28.40
N GLY A 137 13.19 -16.66 28.21
CA GLY A 137 13.73 -16.88 26.86
C GLY A 137 12.74 -17.70 26.03
N GLY A 138 12.60 -17.35 24.75
CA GLY A 138 11.59 -17.91 23.85
C GLY A 138 10.27 -17.14 23.80
N ALA A 139 10.04 -16.20 24.73
CA ALA A 139 8.91 -15.27 24.65
C ALA A 139 9.01 -14.43 23.36
N GLN A 140 7.86 -14.00 22.83
CA GLN A 140 7.82 -13.19 21.61
C GLN A 140 7.53 -11.73 21.96
N VAL A 141 8.42 -10.82 21.58
CA VAL A 141 8.18 -9.37 21.64
C VAL A 141 7.55 -8.93 20.34
N ALA A 142 6.43 -8.21 20.43
CA ALA A 142 5.83 -7.51 19.30
C ALA A 142 5.90 -6.00 19.53
N VAL A 143 6.53 -5.31 18.58
CA VAL A 143 6.58 -3.85 18.50
C VAL A 143 5.62 -3.42 17.39
N THR A 144 4.66 -2.55 17.69
CA THR A 144 3.57 -2.23 16.75
C THR A 144 3.27 -0.74 16.67
N ASN A 145 2.76 -0.31 15.52
CA ASN A 145 2.14 1.00 15.31
C ASN A 145 0.59 0.95 15.39
N GLY A 146 0.00 -0.20 15.71
CA GLY A 146 -1.44 -0.43 15.78
C GLY A 146 -2.03 -1.14 14.56
N CYS A 147 -1.35 -1.09 13.40
CA CYS A 147 -1.78 -1.78 12.17
C CYS A 147 -0.84 -2.92 11.80
N TYR A 148 0.47 -2.69 11.94
CA TYR A 148 1.52 -3.65 11.66
C TYR A 148 2.37 -3.90 12.90
N ALA A 149 3.03 -5.04 12.93
CA ALA A 149 3.90 -5.42 14.04
C ALA A 149 5.19 -6.06 13.52
N SER A 150 6.30 -5.70 14.15
CA SER A 150 7.59 -6.37 14.02
C SER A 150 7.76 -7.31 15.22
N TYR A 151 8.13 -8.56 14.96
CA TYR A 151 8.21 -9.60 15.97
C TYR A 151 9.65 -10.05 16.17
N ILE A 152 10.07 -10.21 17.42
CA ILE A 152 11.39 -10.74 17.76
C ILE A 152 11.29 -11.68 18.96
N THR A 153 12.04 -12.78 18.93
CA THR A 153 12.05 -13.78 20.00
C THR A 153 13.12 -13.43 21.04
N VAL A 154 12.73 -13.42 22.32
CA VAL A 154 13.64 -13.18 23.44
C VAL A 154 14.69 -14.30 23.47
N PRO A 155 15.99 -13.99 23.40
CA PRO A 155 17.02 -15.01 23.43
C PRO A 155 17.11 -15.68 24.81
N SER A 156 17.45 -16.97 24.82
CA SER A 156 17.61 -17.78 26.04
C SER A 156 19.01 -17.68 26.68
N GLY A 157 19.96 -17.02 26.01
CA GLY A 157 21.34 -16.86 26.46
C GLY A 157 21.73 -15.42 26.79
N SER A 158 22.98 -15.23 27.20
CA SER A 158 23.54 -13.89 27.39
C SER A 158 23.67 -13.15 26.06
N LEU A 159 23.41 -11.84 26.10
CA LEU A 159 23.61 -10.96 24.96
C LEU A 159 25.06 -10.48 24.92
N THR A 160 25.63 -10.42 23.72
CA THR A 160 27.00 -9.93 23.53
C THR A 160 27.00 -8.40 23.52
N PRO A 161 27.86 -7.72 24.32
CA PRO A 161 27.97 -6.26 24.29
C PRO A 161 28.43 -5.74 22.93
N GLY A 162 27.91 -4.59 22.51
CA GLY A 162 28.31 -3.89 21.28
C GLY A 162 27.69 -4.43 19.99
N VAL A 163 26.91 -5.52 20.05
CA VAL A 163 26.16 -6.06 18.91
C VAL A 163 24.67 -6.10 19.20
N VAL A 164 23.86 -6.04 18.14
CA VAL A 164 22.41 -6.17 18.19
C VAL A 164 22.05 -7.59 17.76
N THR A 165 21.36 -8.32 18.62
CA THR A 165 20.86 -9.67 18.32
C THR A 165 19.47 -9.58 17.70
N THR A 166 19.31 -10.02 16.45
CA THR A 166 18.02 -10.14 15.75
C THR A 166 17.57 -11.60 15.68
N ASN A 167 16.43 -11.89 15.07
CA ASN A 167 15.98 -13.29 14.87
C ASN A 167 16.90 -14.10 13.95
N SER A 168 17.57 -13.44 13.00
CA SER A 168 18.35 -14.10 11.95
C SER A 168 19.85 -14.08 12.22
N GLN A 169 20.36 -13.04 12.87
CA GLN A 169 21.80 -12.82 13.01
C GLN A 169 22.14 -11.82 14.11
N GLN A 170 23.43 -11.75 14.45
CA GLN A 170 23.98 -10.65 15.22
C GLN A 170 24.59 -9.65 14.24
N VAL A 171 24.25 -8.38 14.40
CA VAL A 171 24.75 -7.28 13.56
C VAL A 171 25.40 -6.20 14.42
N SER A 172 26.27 -5.41 13.81
CA SER A 172 26.78 -4.21 14.49
C SER A 172 25.67 -3.18 14.70
N LEU A 173 25.86 -2.28 15.67
CA LEU A 173 24.91 -1.19 15.92
C LEU A 173 24.74 -0.27 14.69
N ASP A 174 25.83 0.00 13.99
CA ASP A 174 25.83 0.85 12.79
C ASP A 174 25.05 0.20 11.65
N GLU A 175 25.28 -1.10 11.41
CA GLU A 175 24.54 -1.87 10.40
C GLU A 175 23.04 -1.96 10.73
N PHE A 176 22.71 -2.14 12.00
CA PHE A 176 21.31 -2.15 12.45
C PHE A 176 20.58 -0.84 12.12
N TYR A 177 21.27 0.29 12.29
CA TYR A 177 20.69 1.59 11.97
C TYR A 177 20.68 1.93 10.47
N SER A 178 21.62 1.42 9.68
CA SER A 178 21.67 1.68 8.23
C SER A 178 20.68 0.85 7.42
N SER A 179 20.30 -0.34 7.89
CA SER A 179 19.66 -1.36 7.06
C SER A 179 18.14 -1.45 7.16
N GLY A 180 17.50 -0.82 8.15
CA GLY A 180 16.03 -0.90 8.29
C GLY A 180 15.28 0.38 7.93
N GLY A 181 13.94 0.32 8.00
CA GLY A 181 13.04 1.41 7.68
C GLY A 181 12.06 1.77 8.79
N ALA A 182 11.15 2.72 8.50
CA ALA A 182 10.04 3.04 9.38
C ALA A 182 8.85 2.09 9.16
N PHE A 183 7.88 2.10 10.08
CA PHE A 183 6.59 1.45 9.84
C PHE A 183 5.89 2.06 8.63
N THR A 184 5.21 1.21 7.86
CA THR A 184 4.17 1.65 6.92
C THR A 184 3.09 2.41 7.69
N PRO A 185 2.66 3.61 7.23
CA PRO A 185 1.61 4.37 7.88
C PRO A 185 0.30 3.59 7.96
N CYS A 186 -0.46 3.79 9.04
CA CYS A 186 -1.80 3.23 9.18
C CYS A 186 -2.82 3.93 8.27
N GLY A 187 -3.71 3.16 7.64
CA GLY A 187 -4.92 3.68 6.97
C GLY A 187 -4.66 4.27 5.58
N ALA A 188 -5.44 5.29 5.18
CA ALA A 188 -5.38 5.86 3.82
C ALA A 188 -3.99 6.40 3.42
N GLU A 189 -3.14 6.72 4.40
CA GLU A 189 -1.77 7.18 4.18
C GLU A 189 -0.85 6.07 3.62
N GLU A 190 -1.19 4.79 3.82
CA GLU A 190 -0.53 3.63 3.18
C GLU A 190 -0.57 3.75 1.65
N PHE A 191 -1.69 4.27 1.11
CA PHE A 191 -1.93 4.37 -0.32
C PHE A 191 -1.31 5.61 -0.96
N ARG A 192 -0.70 6.51 -0.19
CA ARG A 192 -0.22 7.79 -0.72
C ARG A 192 0.94 7.62 -1.70
N THR A 193 1.87 6.74 -1.37
CA THR A 193 3.03 6.41 -2.24
C THR A 193 2.62 5.60 -3.48
N PRO A 194 1.93 4.46 -3.38
CA PRO A 194 1.47 3.74 -4.56
C PRO A 194 0.47 4.56 -5.38
N GLY A 195 -0.33 5.42 -4.75
CA GLY A 195 -1.21 6.37 -5.43
C GLY A 195 -0.44 7.40 -6.26
N ARG A 196 0.67 7.94 -5.75
CA ARG A 196 1.56 8.84 -6.53
C ARG A 196 2.21 8.13 -7.72
N ILE A 197 2.64 6.88 -7.54
CA ILE A 197 3.23 6.07 -8.62
C ILE A 197 2.17 5.78 -9.69
N ALA A 198 0.96 5.38 -9.29
CA ALA A 198 -0.16 5.15 -10.21
C ALA A 198 -0.57 6.43 -10.96
N LEU A 199 -0.59 7.58 -10.26
CA LEU A 199 -0.85 8.88 -10.89
C LEU A 199 0.25 9.24 -11.91
N GLY A 200 1.52 9.03 -11.56
CA GLY A 200 2.65 9.24 -12.47
C GLY A 200 2.56 8.36 -13.72
N GLY A 201 2.21 7.07 -13.54
CA GLY A 201 1.97 6.14 -14.65
C GLY A 201 0.83 6.59 -15.56
N LEU A 202 -0.27 7.10 -14.99
CA LEU A 202 -1.39 7.64 -15.74
C LEU A 202 -0.99 8.87 -16.58
N VAL A 203 -0.22 9.80 -16.01
CA VAL A 203 0.26 11.00 -16.73
C VAL A 203 1.13 10.59 -17.93
N LEU A 204 2.03 9.63 -17.76
CA LEU A 204 2.87 9.11 -18.84
C LEU A 204 2.04 8.45 -19.94
N LEU A 205 1.01 7.68 -19.56
CA LEU A 205 0.13 7.01 -20.52
C LEU A 205 -0.69 8.03 -21.34
N LEU A 206 -1.21 9.08 -20.70
CA LEU A 206 -1.91 10.18 -21.37
C LEU A 206 -0.98 10.97 -22.30
N ALA A 207 0.26 11.23 -21.89
CA ALA A 207 1.25 11.90 -22.73
C ALA A 207 1.59 11.06 -23.98
N GLY A 208 1.79 9.75 -23.82
CA GLY A 208 2.01 8.82 -24.93
C GLY A 208 0.83 8.76 -25.90
N LEU A 209 -0.41 8.74 -25.38
CA LEU A 209 -1.63 8.77 -26.20
C LEU A 209 -1.75 10.08 -26.99
N GLY A 210 -1.44 11.21 -26.34
CA GLY A 210 -1.41 12.53 -26.99
C GLY A 210 -0.42 12.59 -28.16
N ALA A 211 0.78 12.04 -27.97
CA ALA A 211 1.81 11.96 -29.01
C ALA A 211 1.39 11.06 -30.18
N LEU A 212 0.73 9.93 -29.91
CA LEU A 212 0.17 9.04 -30.93
C LEU A 212 -0.93 9.72 -31.75
N ILE A 213 -1.84 10.45 -31.10
CA ILE A 213 -2.90 11.20 -31.79
C ILE A 213 -2.31 12.32 -32.66
N ALA A 214 -1.32 13.05 -32.15
CA ALA A 214 -0.65 14.12 -32.89
C ALA A 214 0.09 13.59 -34.12
N SER A 215 0.82 12.48 -33.98
CA SER A 215 1.53 11.83 -35.09
C SER A 215 0.59 11.22 -36.13
N ALA A 216 -0.55 10.64 -35.72
CA ALA A 216 -1.59 10.18 -36.64
C ALA A 216 -2.20 11.34 -37.44
N ARG A 217 -2.45 12.50 -36.80
CA ARG A 217 -2.93 13.71 -37.49
C ARG A 217 -1.94 14.26 -38.52
N HIS A 218 -0.64 14.12 -38.26
CA HIS A 218 0.40 14.56 -39.19
C HIS A 218 0.56 13.67 -40.43
N ARG A 219 0.19 12.38 -40.36
CA ARG A 219 0.27 11.46 -41.50
C ARG A 219 -0.94 11.52 -42.45
N VAL A 220 -2.02 12.18 -42.04
CA VAL A 220 -3.27 12.29 -42.82
C VAL A 220 -3.35 13.63 -43.58
N ARG A 221 -2.40 14.55 -43.35
CA ARG A 221 -2.17 15.72 -44.20
C ARG A 221 -1.09 15.38 -45.22
#